data_AF-V9W1D6-F1
#
_entry.id   AF-V9W1D6-F1
#
_cell.length_a   1.000
_cell.length_b   1.000
_cell.length_c   1.000
_cell.angle_alpha   90.00
_cell.angle_beta   90.00
_cell.angle_gamma   90.00
#
_symmetry.space_group_name_H-M   'P 1'
#
loop_
_entity.id
_entity.type
_entity.pdbx_description
1 polymer ?
#
loop_
_entity_poly.entity_id
_entity_poly.type
_entity_poly.pdbx_seq_one_letter_code
_entity_poly.pdbx_strand_id
1 'polypeptide(L)' 'MTNFCIYDCENCVNRVSLNVPRARFNVEEVLKLTIEFYRRNYIEGLFLSPGIICSLDATMSDMVQIAHKLRH' A
#
# COMPACT_ATOMS: atom_id res chain seq x y z
N MET A 1 0.74 -0.87 -3.70
CA MET A 1 0.96 -0.44 -2.30
C MET A 1 2.46 -0.33 -2.03
N THR A 2 2.92 0.72 -1.37
CA THR A 2 4.38 1.00 -1.29
C THR A 2 4.72 1.94 -0.14
N ASN A 3 5.96 1.89 0.34
CA ASN A 3 6.52 2.90 1.23
C ASN A 3 7.43 3.90 0.50
N PHE A 4 7.54 3.85 -0.84
CA PHE A 4 8.14 4.94 -1.61
C PHE A 4 7.20 6.14 -1.61
N CYS A 5 7.72 7.34 -1.33
CA CYS A 5 6.93 8.57 -1.33
C CYS A 5 7.75 9.72 -1.93
N ILE A 6 7.13 10.55 -2.77
CA ILE A 6 7.74 11.76 -3.34
C ILE A 6 7.72 12.96 -2.38
N TYR A 7 6.91 12.88 -1.30
CA TYR A 7 6.77 13.97 -0.35
C TYR A 7 7.85 13.93 0.74
N ASP A 8 8.24 15.12 1.22
CA ASP A 8 9.24 15.29 2.27
C ASP A 8 8.64 15.79 3.60
N CYS A 9 7.68 15.06 4.15
CA CYS A 9 7.04 15.47 5.40
C CYS A 9 8.00 15.34 6.60
N GLU A 10 8.12 16.38 7.43
CA GLU A 10 9.09 16.47 8.53
C GLU A 10 9.08 15.24 9.45
N ASN A 11 7.89 14.76 9.81
CA ASN A 11 7.70 13.67 10.77
C ASN A 11 7.45 12.29 10.13
N CYS A 12 7.59 12.15 8.81
CA CYS A 12 7.29 10.89 8.13
C CYS A 12 8.54 10.04 7.92
N VAL A 13 8.55 8.81 8.43
CA VAL A 13 9.64 7.85 8.22
C VAL A 13 9.82 7.45 6.75
N ASN A 14 8.76 7.58 5.96
CA ASN A 14 8.76 7.27 4.53
C ASN A 14 9.07 8.49 3.66
N ARG A 15 9.41 9.65 4.24
CA ARG A 15 9.73 10.87 3.47
C ARG A 15 10.86 10.63 2.48
N VAL A 16 10.85 11.34 1.36
CA VAL A 16 11.77 11.11 0.24
C VAL A 16 13.24 11.29 0.62
N SER A 17 13.53 12.20 1.56
CA SER A 17 14.90 12.50 2.01
C SER A 17 15.54 11.42 2.88
N LEU A 18 14.78 10.44 3.38
CA LEU A 18 15.31 9.37 4.22
C LEU A 18 15.73 8.14 3.40
N ASN A 19 16.93 7.64 3.70
CA ASN A 19 17.44 6.38 3.16
C ASN A 19 16.96 5.20 4.03
N VAL A 20 15.71 4.80 3.84
CA VAL A 20 15.11 3.60 4.46
C VAL A 20 14.85 2.52 3.40
N PRO A 21 14.86 1.22 3.74
CA PRO A 21 14.52 0.15 2.80
C PRO A 21 13.14 0.39 2.18
N ARG A 22 13.06 0.28 0.86
CA ARG A 22 11.82 0.56 0.13
C ARG A 22 11.28 -0.69 -0.53
N ALA A 23 9.96 -0.84 -0.50
CA ALA A 23 9.23 -1.95 -1.09
C ALA A 23 8.00 -1.44 -1.85
N ARG A 24 7.64 -2.17 -2.90
CA ARG A 24 6.44 -1.92 -3.70
C ARG A 24 5.78 -3.25 -4.03
N PHE A 25 4.47 -3.28 -3.83
CA PHE A 25 3.59 -4.34 -4.24
C PHE A 25 2.65 -3.82 -5.32
N ASN A 26 2.37 -4.63 -6.33
CA ASN A 26 1.28 -4.42 -7.26
C ASN A 26 -0.06 -4.80 -6.60
N VAL A 27 -1.17 -4.50 -7.28
CA VAL A 27 -2.53 -4.77 -6.77
C VAL A 27 -2.74 -6.26 -6.49
N GLU A 28 -2.37 -7.15 -7.41
CA GLU A 28 -2.56 -8.60 -7.29
C GLU A 28 -1.76 -9.20 -6.12
N GLU A 29 -0.54 -8.73 -5.89
CA GLU A 29 0.29 -9.17 -4.77
C GLU A 29 -0.37 -8.82 -3.42
N VAL A 30 -0.94 -7.62 -3.30
CA VAL A 30 -1.66 -7.20 -2.08
C VAL A 30 -2.90 -8.08 -1.87
N LEU A 31 -3.66 -8.36 -2.92
CA LEU A 31 -4.85 -9.21 -2.83
C LEU A 31 -4.49 -10.63 -2.38
N LYS A 32 -3.49 -11.23 -3.03
CA LYS A 32 -3.02 -12.58 -2.71
C LYS A 32 -2.58 -12.67 -1.25
N LEU A 33 -1.71 -11.77 -0.81
CA LEU A 33 -1.23 -11.75 0.58
C LEU A 33 -2.39 -11.55 1.57
N THR A 34 -3.29 -10.61 1.30
CA THR A 34 -4.43 -10.36 2.19
C THR A 34 -5.31 -11.60 2.34
N ILE A 35 -5.68 -12.25 1.23
CA ILE A 35 -6.54 -13.44 1.25
C ILE A 35 -5.83 -14.61 1.94
N GLU A 36 -4.54 -14.82 1.69
CA GLU A 36 -3.78 -15.89 2.32
C GLU A 36 -3.69 -15.73 3.85
N PHE A 37 -3.44 -14.52 4.34
CA PHE A 37 -3.37 -14.24 5.77
C PHE A 37 -4.75 -14.30 6.43
N TYR A 38 -5.78 -13.80 5.75
CA TYR A 38 -7.16 -13.87 6.23
C TYR A 38 -7.63 -15.32 6.36
N ARG A 39 -7.42 -16.17 5.34
CA ARG A 39 -7.81 -17.60 5.36
C ARG A 39 -7.09 -18.42 6.42
N ARG A 40 -5.90 -17.99 6.84
CA ARG A 40 -5.12 -18.61 7.93
C ARG A 40 -5.48 -18.07 9.32
N ASN A 41 -6.47 -17.16 9.41
CA ASN A 41 -6.87 -16.46 10.62
C ASN A 41 -5.72 -15.64 11.26
N TYR A 42 -4.79 -15.12 10.46
CA TYR A 42 -3.70 -14.26 10.96
C TYR A 42 -4.09 -12.79 11.04
N ILE A 43 -5.08 -12.38 10.24
CA ILE A 43 -5.62 -11.02 10.23
C ILE A 43 -7.14 -11.08 10.10
N GLU A 44 -7.80 -10.05 10.63
CA GLU A 44 -9.26 -9.85 10.49
C GLU A 44 -9.59 -8.64 9.59
N GLY A 45 -8.58 -7.90 9.13
CA GLY A 45 -8.77 -6.71 8.32
C GLY A 45 -7.50 -6.22 7.65
N LEU A 46 -7.67 -5.27 6.73
CA LEU A 46 -6.61 -4.65 5.94
C LEU A 46 -6.69 -3.12 6.04
N PHE A 47 -5.58 -2.48 6.41
CA PHE A 47 -5.42 -1.03 6.36
C PHE A 47 -4.53 -0.63 5.18
N LEU A 48 -5.03 0.25 4.30
CA LEU A 48 -4.31 0.72 3.12
C LEU A 48 -3.79 2.14 3.35
N SER A 49 -2.47 2.30 3.46
CA SER A 49 -1.79 3.60 3.62
C SER A 49 -0.49 3.65 2.80
N PRO A 50 -0.56 3.86 1.48
CA PRO A 50 0.61 3.94 0.62
C PRO A 50 1.35 5.27 0.73
N GLY A 51 2.64 5.24 0.40
CA GLY A 51 3.34 6.42 -0.12
C GLY A 51 2.99 6.68 -1.60
N ILE A 52 3.25 7.90 -2.06
CA ILE A 52 2.89 8.36 -3.41
C ILE A 52 4.13 8.38 -4.28
N ILE A 53 4.18 7.59 -5.35
CA ILE A 53 5.39 7.46 -6.21
C ILE A 53 5.39 8.42 -7.41
N CYS A 54 4.22 8.71 -7.97
CA CYS A 54 4.12 9.47 -9.22
C CYS A 54 3.00 10.49 -9.16
N SER A 55 1.77 10.03 -8.91
CA SER A 55 0.61 10.90 -8.70
C SER A 55 -0.31 10.35 -7.63
N LEU A 56 -1.04 11.26 -6.99
CA LEU A 56 -2.08 10.92 -6.02
C LEU A 56 -3.20 10.12 -6.71
N ASP A 57 -3.60 10.52 -7.92
CA ASP A 57 -4.67 9.85 -8.68
C ASP A 57 -4.36 8.39 -8.99
N ALA A 58 -3.14 8.09 -9.45
CA ALA A 58 -2.73 6.71 -9.71
C ALA A 58 -2.71 5.89 -8.41
N THR A 59 -2.24 6.49 -7.32
CA THR A 59 -2.18 5.84 -6.01
C THR A 59 -3.59 5.51 -5.49
N MET A 60 -4.52 6.47 -5.61
CA MET A 60 -5.91 6.29 -5.19
C MET A 60 -6.65 5.30 -6.10
N SER A 61 -6.36 5.29 -7.40
CA SER A 61 -6.91 4.30 -8.34
C SER A 61 -6.54 2.87 -7.93
N ASP A 62 -5.26 2.61 -7.63
CA ASP A 62 -4.80 1.31 -7.10
C ASP A 62 -5.52 0.95 -5.79
N MET A 63 -5.67 1.90 -4.85
CA MET A 63 -6.36 1.67 -3.58
C MET A 63 -7.84 1.28 -3.77
N VAL A 64 -8.56 2.00 -4.63
CA VAL A 64 -9.97 1.70 -4.93
C VAL A 64 -10.08 0.34 -5.60
N GLN A 65 -9.17 0.00 -6.52
CA GLN A 65 -9.16 -1.29 -7.19
C GLN A 65 -8.97 -2.45 -6.19
N ILE A 66 -8.04 -2.31 -5.23
CA ILE A 66 -7.85 -3.29 -4.15
C ILE A 66 -9.14 -3.43 -3.34
N ALA A 67 -9.69 -2.30 -2.88
CA ALA A 67 -10.86 -2.31 -2.02
C ALA A 67 -12.13 -2.84 -2.71
N HIS A 68 -12.25 -2.66 -4.03
CA HIS A 68 -13.31 -3.26 -4.84
C HIS A 68 -13.13 -4.78 -4.95
N LYS A 69 -11.94 -5.24 -5.32
CA LYS A 69 -11.63 -6.67 -5.51
C LYS A 69 -11.65 -7.51 -4.22
N LEU A 70 -11.49 -6.90 -3.05
CA LEU A 70 -11.62 -7.60 -1.77
C LEU A 70 -13.06 -7.68 -1.26
N ARG A 71 -13.96 -6.83 -1.77
CA ARG A 71 -15.36 -6.77 -1.34
C ARG A 71 -16.31 -7.59 -2.20
N HIS A 72 -15.95 -7.84 -3.45
CA HIS A 72 -16.75 -8.52 -4.46
C HIS A 72 -15.94 -9.63 -5.11
#